data_AF-X5XWC5-F1
#
_entry.id   AF-X5XWC5-F1
#
_cell.length_a   1.000
_cell.length_b   1.000
_cell.length_c   1.000
_cell.angle_alpha   90.00
_cell.angle_beta   90.00
_cell.angle_gamma   90.00
#
_symmetry.space_group_name_H-M   'P 1'
#
loop_
_entity.id
_entity.type
_entity.pdbx_description
1 polymer ?
#
loop_
_entity_poly.entity_id
_entity_poly.type
_entity_poly.pdbx_seq_one_letter_code
_entity_poly.pdbx_strand_id
1 'polypeptide(L)' 'MVGDDSEVSERTIDVQINRLRRKIERDASNPVWMQTVRGIGYRLSVE' A
#
# COMPACT_ATOMS: atom_id res chain seq x y z
N MET A 1 -11.39 -18.35 16.63
CA MET A 1 -10.05 -17.77 16.40
C MET A 1 -9.77 -17.86 14.91
N VAL A 2 -10.11 -16.81 14.15
CA VAL A 2 -9.69 -16.62 12.75
C VAL A 2 -9.46 -15.12 12.63
N GLY A 3 -8.24 -14.66 12.91
CA GLY A 3 -7.92 -13.24 12.99
C GLY A 3 -6.42 -12.95 13.01
N ASP A 4 -5.60 -13.85 12.48
CA ASP A 4 -4.14 -13.70 12.53
C ASP A 4 -3.51 -13.72 11.13
N ASP A 5 -3.95 -14.63 10.26
CA ASP A 5 -3.40 -14.70 8.89
C ASP A 5 -3.69 -13.45 8.05
N SER A 6 -4.87 -12.84 8.23
CA SER A 6 -5.26 -11.63 7.48
C SER A 6 -4.46 -10.41 7.90
N GLU A 7 -4.22 -10.21 9.20
CA GLU A 7 -3.44 -9.06 9.70
C GLU A 7 -1.95 -9.20 9.35
N VAL A 8 -1.40 -10.41 9.40
CA VAL A 8 -0.03 -10.69 8.97
C VAL A 8 0.13 -10.46 7.47
N SER A 9 -0.89 -10.82 6.67
CA SER A 9 -0.93 -10.55 5.24
C SER A 9 -1.00 -9.05 4.94
N GLU A 10 -1.85 -8.30 5.65
CA GLU A 10 -1.97 -6.84 5.51
C GLU A 10 -0.66 -6.12 5.80
N ARG A 11 0.04 -6.47 6.90
CA ARG A 11 1.37 -5.91 7.19
C ARG A 11 2.38 -6.24 6.09
N THR A 12 2.26 -7.40 5.46
CA THR A 12 3.11 -7.79 4.34
C THR A 12 2.81 -6.94 3.10
N ILE A 13 1.54 -6.63 2.83
CA ILE A 13 1.11 -5.74 1.73
C ILE A 13 1.69 -4.34 1.93
N ASP A 14 1.58 -3.77 3.13
CA ASP A 14 2.08 -2.42 3.43
C ASP A 14 3.59 -2.27 3.14
N VAL A 15 4.38 -3.31 3.44
CA VAL A 15 5.81 -3.34 3.13
C VAL A 15 6.05 -3.32 1.63
N GLN A 16 5.31 -4.12 0.85
CA GLN A 16 5.46 -4.14 -0.59
C GLN A 16 4.98 -2.84 -1.24
N ILE A 17 3.88 -2.26 -0.75
CA ILE A 17 3.40 -0.95 -1.22
C ILE A 17 4.44 0.13 -0.96
N ASN A 18 5.04 0.18 0.23
CA ASN A 18 6.11 1.13 0.54
C ASN A 18 7.34 0.93 -0.35
N ARG A 19 7.74 -0.32 -0.62
CA ARG A 19 8.83 -0.62 -1.56
C ARG A 19 8.51 -0.19 -2.98
N LEU A 20 7.27 -0.38 -3.42
CA LEU A 20 6.83 0.02 -4.75
C LEU A 20 6.80 1.54 -4.88
N ARG A 21 6.22 2.26 -3.91
CA ARG A 21 6.23 3.74 -3.87
C ARG A 21 7.63 4.32 -4.01
N ARG A 22 8.63 3.78 -3.29
CA ARG A 22 10.02 4.24 -3.42
C ARG A 22 10.65 4.03 -4.80
N LYS A 23 10.12 3.09 -5.60
CA LYS A 23 10.65 2.77 -6.93
C LYS A 23 9.98 3.60 -8.03
N ILE A 24 8.69 3.88 -7.88
CA ILE A 24 7.91 4.55 -8.92
C ILE A 24 7.71 6.03 -8.57
N GLU A 25 7.31 6.37 -7.36
CA GLU A 25 6.97 7.73 -7.00
C GLU A 25 8.21 8.63 -6.99
N ARG A 26 8.02 9.89 -7.42
CA ARG A 26 9.04 10.93 -7.27
C ARG A 26 9.28 11.27 -5.79
N ASP A 27 8.21 11.28 -4.99
CA ASP A 27 8.26 11.40 -3.53
C ASP A 27 7.33 10.35 -2.91
N ALA A 28 7.91 9.36 -2.23
CA ALA A 28 7.15 8.29 -1.60
C ALA A 28 6.23 8.75 -0.45
N SER A 29 6.49 9.94 0.11
CA SER A 29 5.68 10.54 1.19
C SER A 29 4.42 11.22 0.63
N ASN A 30 4.43 11.58 -0.66
CA ASN A 30 3.31 12.18 -1.36
C ASN A 30 3.00 11.37 -2.64
N PRO A 31 2.48 10.12 -2.50
CA PRO A 31 2.30 9.21 -3.61
C PRO A 31 1.17 9.65 -4.54
N VAL A 32 1.48 9.81 -5.83
CA VAL A 32 0.51 10.21 -6.87
C VAL A 32 -0.10 8.98 -7.52
N TRP A 33 0.71 7.95 -7.80
CA TRP A 33 0.26 6.75 -8.49
C TRP A 33 -0.29 5.70 -7.54
N MET A 34 0.35 5.46 -6.39
CA MET A 34 -0.08 4.41 -5.47
C MET A 34 -0.75 5.01 -4.22
N GLN A 35 -2.07 5.21 -4.29
CA GLN A 35 -2.84 5.91 -3.26
C GLN A 35 -3.39 4.95 -2.19
N THR A 36 -3.43 5.42 -0.94
CA THR A 36 -4.12 4.71 0.16
C THR A 36 -5.58 5.13 0.21
N VAL A 37 -6.49 4.16 0.13
CA VAL A 37 -7.92 4.35 0.32
C VAL A 37 -8.29 3.81 1.71
N ARG A 38 -8.54 4.73 2.65
CA ARG A 38 -8.78 4.37 4.06
C ARG A 38 -9.99 3.44 4.19
N GLY A 39 -9.82 2.36 4.96
CA GLY A 39 -10.85 1.34 5.17
C GLY A 39 -11.08 0.39 3.99
N ILE A 40 -10.28 0.49 2.92
CA ILE A 40 -10.40 -0.37 1.73
C ILE A 40 -9.05 -0.98 1.35
N GLY A 41 -7.98 -0.18 1.30
CA GLY A 41 -6.63 -0.65 0.94
C GLY A 41 -5.90 0.34 0.03
N TYR A 42 -5.41 -0.15 -1.12
CA TYR A 42 -4.56 0.61 -2.02
C TYR A 42 -5.11 0.63 -3.45
N ARG A 43 -4.89 1.74 -4.16
CA ARG A 43 -5.32 1.93 -5.55
C ARG A 43 -4.17 2.47 -6.40
N LEU A 44 -4.05 1.96 -7.62
CA LEU A 44 -3.21 2.54 -8.64
C LEU A 44 -3.99 3.63 -9.41
N SER A 45 -3.39 4.82 -9.54
CA SER A 45 -3.89 5.96 -10.30
C SER A 45 -2.91 6.26 -11.43
N VAL A 46 -3.43 6.46 -12.63
CA VAL A 46 -2.68 6.73 -13.87
C VAL A 46 -3.12 8.02 -14.56
N GLU A 47 -3.96 8.81 -13.88
CA GLU A 47 -4.31 10.17 -14.30
C GLU A 47 -3.13 11.15 -14.15
#